data_AF-A0A941IXR5-F1
#
_entry.id   AF-A0A941IXR5-F1
#
_cell.length_a   1.000
_cell.length_b   1.000
_cell.length_c   1.000
_cell.angle_alpha   90.00
_cell.angle_beta   90.00
_cell.angle_gamma   90.00
#
_symmetry.space_group_name_H-M   'P 1'
#
loop_
_entity.id
_entity.type
_entity.pdbx_description
1 polymer ?
#
loop_
_entity_poly.entity_id
_entity_poly.type
_entity_poly.pdbx_seq_one_letter_code
_entity_poly.pdbx_strand_id
1 'polypeptide(L)'
;MAKKAKRQQQKAISREQALRRKHRATFLLNDKEKDAVSVYCKKYKIGNRSKFMREAVMRVVMEQFLDDYPTLFEKQDLDRLISD
;
A
#
# COMPACT_ATOMS: atom_id res chain seq x y z
N MET A 1 36.73 8.51 -2.66
CA MET A 1 35.45 7.92 -3.12
C MET A 1 34.91 6.80 -2.20
N ALA A 2 35.77 5.96 -1.60
CA ALA A 2 35.35 4.83 -0.74
C ALA A 2 34.50 5.18 0.51
N LYS A 3 34.75 6.31 1.19
CA LYS A 3 33.97 6.72 2.39
C LYS A 3 32.49 7.02 2.07
N LYS A 4 32.19 7.55 0.88
CA LYS A 4 30.82 7.89 0.43
C LYS A 4 30.01 6.63 0.13
N ALA A 5 30.63 5.64 -0.51
CA ALA A 5 30.02 4.33 -0.77
C ALA A 5 29.66 3.59 0.53
N LYS A 6 30.57 3.56 1.51
CA LYS A 6 30.34 2.91 2.82
C LYS A 6 29.15 3.53 3.59
N ARG A 7 29.03 4.86 3.56
CA ARG A 7 27.91 5.59 4.21
C ARG A 7 26.57 5.36 3.50
N GLN A 8 26.56 5.27 2.17
CA GLN A 8 25.36 4.92 1.40
C GLN A 8 24.88 3.49 1.67
N GLN A 9 25.82 2.55 1.76
CA GLN A 9 25.54 1.14 2.09
C GLN A 9 24.94 1.01 3.49
N GLN A 10 25.48 1.74 4.47
CA GLN A 10 24.95 1.76 5.84
C GLN A 10 23.54 2.36 5.93
N LYS A 11 23.24 3.41 5.14
CA LYS A 11 21.90 4.01 5.06
C LYS A 11 20.89 3.06 4.41
N ALA A 12 21.29 2.28 3.42
CA ALA A 12 20.44 1.26 2.79
C ALA A 12 20.06 0.15 3.79
N ILE A 13 21.03 -0.35 4.56
CA ILE A 13 20.80 -1.37 5.61
C ILE A 13 19.81 -0.85 6.66
N SER A 14 19.97 0.40 7.10
CA SER A 14 19.04 1.03 8.07
C SER A 14 17.61 1.14 7.53
N ARG A 15 17.44 1.51 6.25
CA ARG A 15 16.11 1.58 5.62
C ARG A 15 15.46 0.20 5.51
N GLU A 16 16.23 -0.82 5.13
CA GLU A 16 15.73 -2.19 5.03
C GLU A 16 15.29 -2.74 6.39
N GLN A 17 16.04 -2.43 7.45
CA GLN A 17 15.67 -2.78 8.82
C GLN A 17 14.36 -2.10 9.26
N ALA A 18 14.16 -0.83 8.89
CA ALA A 18 12.95 -0.08 9.20
C ALA A 18 11.70 -0.61 8.46
N LEU A 19 11.87 -1.08 7.23
CA LEU A 19 10.78 -1.63 6.40
C LEU A 19 10.55 -3.13 6.60
N ARG A 20 11.28 -3.75 7.53
CA ARG A 20 11.14 -5.18 7.83
C ARG A 20 9.75 -5.45 8.41
N ARG A 21 9.02 -6.35 7.77
CA ARG A 21 7.67 -6.78 8.20
C ARG A 21 7.82 -7.70 9.41
N LYS A 22 7.42 -7.22 10.60
CA LYS A 22 7.56 -7.94 11.88
C LYS A 22 6.24 -8.50 12.42
N HIS A 23 5.11 -7.91 12.02
CA HIS A 23 3.79 -8.26 12.55
C HIS A 23 3.07 -9.24 11.62
N ARG A 24 2.49 -10.31 12.20
CA ARG A 24 1.71 -11.30 11.47
C ARG A 24 0.28 -10.79 11.28
N ALA A 25 -0.25 -10.91 10.07
CA ALA A 25 -1.65 -10.65 9.75
C ALA A 25 -2.26 -11.90 9.10
N THR A 26 -3.46 -12.29 9.56
CA THR A 26 -4.20 -13.47 9.09
C THR A 26 -5.68 -13.14 9.06
N PHE A 27 -6.38 -13.58 8.02
CA PHE A 27 -7.83 -13.48 7.90
C PHE A 27 -8.36 -14.79 7.32
N LEU A 28 -9.59 -15.12 7.69
CA LEU A 28 -10.28 -16.32 7.23
C LEU A 28 -11.13 -15.94 6.01
N LEU A 29 -11.22 -16.84 5.05
CA LEU A 29 -12.07 -16.71 3.87
C LEU A 29 -12.98 -17.93 3.81
N ASN A 30 -14.21 -17.72 3.34
CA ASN A 30 -15.06 -18.84 2.94
C ASN A 30 -14.57 -19.45 1.61
N ASP A 31 -15.16 -20.59 1.23
CA ASP A 31 -14.74 -21.31 0.02
C ASP A 31 -14.90 -20.46 -1.25
N LYS A 32 -16.02 -19.72 -1.38
CA LYS A 32 -16.29 -18.88 -2.55
C LYS A 32 -15.33 -17.71 -2.66
N GLU A 33 -14.99 -17.06 -1.55
CA GLU A 33 -14.05 -15.95 -1.48
C GLU A 33 -12.64 -16.42 -1.87
N LYS A 34 -12.21 -17.57 -1.32
CA LYS A 34 -10.93 -18.17 -1.65
C LYS A 34 -10.85 -18.51 -3.14
N ASP A 35 -11.90 -19.07 -3.71
CA ASP A 35 -11.95 -19.41 -5.13
C ASP A 35 -11.95 -18.17 -6.03
N ALA A 36 -12.73 -17.14 -5.68
CA ALA A 36 -12.75 -15.87 -6.38
C ALA A 36 -11.35 -15.23 -6.41
N VAL A 37 -10.65 -15.22 -5.28
CA VAL A 37 -9.27 -14.74 -5.17
C VAL A 37 -8.33 -15.58 -6.03
N SER A 38 -8.47 -16.90 -5.99
CA SER A 38 -7.64 -17.82 -6.78
C SER A 38 -7.80 -17.58 -8.29
N VAL A 39 -9.04 -17.43 -8.76
CA VAL A 39 -9.37 -17.12 -10.17
C VAL A 39 -8.81 -15.75 -10.56
N TYR A 40 -8.99 -14.73 -9.72
CA TYR A 40 -8.43 -13.40 -9.94
C TYR A 40 -6.90 -13.45 -10.09
N CYS A 41 -6.19 -14.10 -9.16
CA CYS A 41 -4.74 -14.22 -9.22
C CYS A 41 -4.27 -14.97 -10.47
N LYS A 42 -4.99 -16.01 -10.90
CA LYS A 42 -4.69 -16.73 -12.15
C LYS A 42 -4.87 -15.84 -13.38
N LYS A 43 -6.00 -15.13 -13.47
CA LYS A 43 -6.34 -14.24 -14.60
C LYS A 43 -5.29 -13.15 -14.80
N TYR A 44 -4.83 -12.53 -13.72
CA TYR A 44 -3.85 -11.44 -13.76
C TYR A 44 -2.40 -11.87 -13.52
N LYS A 45 -2.13 -13.19 -13.55
CA LYS A 45 -0.77 -13.78 -13.38
C LYS A 45 -0.05 -13.30 -12.11
N ILE A 46 -0.80 -13.18 -11.02
CA ILE A 46 -0.26 -12.75 -9.72
C ILE A 46 0.47 -13.91 -9.07
N GLY A 47 1.80 -13.86 -9.07
CA GLY A 47 2.64 -14.91 -8.49
C GLY A 47 2.64 -14.94 -6.94
N ASN A 48 2.39 -13.80 -6.28
CA ASN A 48 2.41 -13.70 -4.82
C ASN A 48 1.09 -13.15 -4.28
N ARG A 49 0.22 -14.06 -3.81
CA ARG A 49 -1.11 -13.74 -3.27
C ARG A 49 -1.01 -12.86 -2.01
N SER A 50 -0.11 -13.18 -1.09
CA SER A 50 0.05 -12.42 0.16
C SER A 50 0.53 -10.99 -0.10
N LYS A 51 1.41 -10.80 -1.08
CA LYS A 51 1.84 -9.47 -1.52
C LYS A 51 0.65 -8.67 -2.04
N PHE A 52 -0.14 -9.27 -2.94
CA PHE A 52 -1.32 -8.64 -3.51
C PHE A 52 -2.32 -8.24 -2.42
N MET A 53 -2.66 -9.15 -1.52
CA MET A 53 -3.61 -8.87 -0.43
C MET A 53 -3.15 -7.72 0.44
N ARG A 54 -1.87 -7.70 0.83
CA ARG A 54 -1.31 -6.61 1.63
C ARG A 54 -1.37 -5.28 0.88
N GLU A 55 -1.06 -5.26 -0.42
CA GLU A 55 -1.08 -4.04 -1.22
C GLU A 55 -2.50 -3.52 -1.46
N ALA A 56 -3.45 -4.41 -1.71
CA ALA A 56 -4.86 -4.06 -1.85
C ALA A 56 -5.40 -3.41 -0.57
N VAL A 57 -5.18 -4.04 0.60
CA VAL A 57 -5.61 -3.49 1.89
C VAL A 57 -4.92 -2.15 2.17
N MET A 58 -3.60 -2.07 1.96
CA MET A 58 -2.86 -0.83 2.23
C MET A 58 -3.30 0.32 1.32
N ARG A 59 -3.66 0.04 0.05
CA ARG A 59 -4.18 1.04 -0.86
C ARG A 59 -5.46 1.67 -0.31
N VAL A 60 -6.42 0.83 0.11
CA VAL A 60 -7.70 1.31 0.67
C VAL A 60 -7.47 2.17 1.91
N VAL A 61 -6.60 1.74 2.82
CA VAL A 61 -6.27 2.51 4.04
C VAL A 61 -5.65 3.87 3.70
N MET A 62 -4.72 3.90 2.75
CA MET A 62 -4.04 5.14 2.36
C MET A 62 -4.97 6.10 1.61
N GLU A 63 -5.84 5.58 0.74
CA GLU A 63 -6.85 6.39 0.04
C GLU A 63 -7.80 7.04 1.05
N GLN A 64 -8.30 6.27 2.02
CA GLN A 64 -9.14 6.83 3.08
C GLN A 64 -8.42 7.92 3.89
N PHE A 65 -7.16 7.69 4.28
CA PHE A 65 -6.38 8.71 5.00
C PHE A 65 -6.13 9.98 4.18
N LEU A 66 -6.05 9.88 2.85
CA LEU A 66 -5.91 11.04 1.99
C LEU A 66 -7.22 11.82 1.88
N ASP A 67 -8.36 11.12 1.81
CA ASP A 67 -9.67 11.76 1.79
C ASP A 67 -10.03 12.41 3.14
N ASP A 68 -9.61 11.80 4.26
CA ASP A 68 -9.81 12.35 5.61
C ASP A 68 -8.79 13.42 5.99
N TYR A 69 -7.75 13.63 5.16
CA TYR A 69 -6.72 14.61 5.46
C TYR A 69 -7.32 16.03 5.38
N PRO A 70 -7.24 16.84 6.46
CA PRO A 70 -7.84 18.15 6.45
C PRO A 70 -7.15 19.04 5.41
N THR A 71 -7.90 19.43 4.39
CA THR A 71 -7.48 20.38 3.38
C THR A 71 -7.99 21.78 3.71
N LEU A 72 -7.29 22.80 3.22
CA LEU A 72 -7.66 24.21 3.46
C LEU A 72 -9.08 24.54 2.97
N PHE A 73 -9.51 23.87 1.90
CA PHE A 73 -10.85 23.97 1.34
C PHE A 73 -11.46 22.58 1.26
N GLU A 74 -12.76 22.48 1.51
CA GLU A 74 -13.51 21.25 1.26
C GLU A 74 -13.69 21.05 -0.25
N LYS A 75 -13.83 19.80 -0.73
CA LYS A 75 -14.07 19.50 -2.16
C LYS A 75 -15.24 20.32 -2.72
N GLN A 76 -16.29 20.50 -1.92
CA GLN A 76 -17.49 21.25 -2.29
C GLN A 76 -17.21 22.74 -2.56
N ASP A 77 -16.32 23.35 -1.79
CA ASP A 77 -15.95 24.76 -1.99
C ASP A 77 -15.06 24.94 -3.22
N LEU A 78 -14.20 23.96 -3.50
CA LEU A 78 -13.35 23.97 -4.68
C LEU A 78 -14.16 23.79 -5.97
N ASP A 79 -15.14 22.90 -5.95
CA ASP A 79 -16.03 22.63 -7.11
C ASP A 79 -16.84 23.88 -7.47
N ARG A 80 -17.28 24.67 -6.49
CA ARG A 80 -17.92 25.98 -6.73
C ARG A 80 -16.98 26.96 -7.44
N LEU A 81 -15.71 27.02 -7.03
CA LEU A 81 -14.73 27.97 -7.57
C LEU A 81 -14.32 27.67 -9.02
N ILE A 82 -14.40 26.42 -9.46
CA ILE A 82 -14.02 25.99 -10.81
C ILE A 82 -15.21 26.04 -11.79
N SER A 83 -16.44 26.07 -11.26
CA SER A 83 -17.66 26.06 -12.06
C SER A 83 -18.19 27.45 -12.43
N ASP A 84 -17.60 28.51 -11.87
CA ASP A 84 -17.80 29.92 -12.26
C ASP A 84 -16.74 30.38 -13.27
#